data_AF-A0AAW7YXR9-F1
#
_entry.id   AF-A0AAW7YXR9-F1
#
_cell.length_a   1.000
_cell.length_b   1.000
_cell.length_c   1.000
_cell.angle_alpha   90.00
_cell.angle_beta   90.00
_cell.angle_gamma   90.00
#
_symmetry.space_group_name_H-M   'P 1'
#
loop_
_entity.id
_entity.type
_entity.pdbx_description
1 polymer ?
#
loop_
_entity_poly.entity_id
_entity_poly.type
_entity_poly.pdbx_seq_one_letter_code
_entity_poly.pdbx_strand_id
1 'polypeptide(L)' 'MTAQLSDEKIEEIKKDFTFFDQDGNGQIDLTEFIELLTVISPKTKASHVQEGFKLIDSNNDGYIDFEEFLEWWQECWWEY' A
#
# COMPACT_ATOMS: atom_id res chain seq x y z
N MET A 1 11.33 -17.71 3.78
CA MET A 1 11.89 -17.96 2.43
C MET A 1 11.46 -16.76 1.61
N THR A 2 12.24 -15.67 1.65
CA THR A 2 11.86 -14.40 1.01
C THR A 2 11.88 -14.60 -0.49
N ALA A 3 10.70 -14.56 -1.10
CA ALA A 3 10.50 -14.84 -2.50
C ALA A 3 11.38 -13.90 -3.35
N GLN A 4 12.13 -14.49 -4.28
CA GLN A 4 12.75 -13.73 -5.36
C GLN A 4 11.62 -13.21 -6.24
N LEU A 5 11.14 -12.00 -5.94
CA LEU A 5 10.32 -11.24 -6.86
C LEU A 5 11.21 -10.89 -8.05
N SER A 6 10.80 -11.29 -9.25
CA SER A 6 11.46 -10.89 -10.48
C SER A 6 11.48 -9.36 -10.58
N ASP A 7 12.54 -8.78 -11.15
CA ASP A 7 12.65 -7.33 -11.39
C ASP A 7 11.38 -6.75 -12.05
N GLU A 8 10.81 -7.54 -12.98
CA GLU A 8 9.44 -7.53 -13.49
C GLU A 8 8.39 -6.96 -12.52
N LYS A 9 8.21 -7.75 -11.45
CA LYS A 9 7.17 -7.57 -10.43
C LYS A 9 7.50 -6.41 -9.51
N ILE A 10 8.77 -6.23 -9.20
CA ILE A 10 9.24 -5.13 -8.35
C ILE A 10 8.97 -3.80 -9.04
N GLU A 11 9.18 -3.69 -10.35
CA GLU A 11 8.87 -2.47 -11.10
C GLU A 11 7.37 -2.16 -11.16
N GLU A 12 6.50 -3.16 -11.31
CA GLU A 12 5.04 -2.96 -11.24
C GLU A 12 4.62 -2.49 -9.84
N ILE A 13 5.02 -3.22 -8.80
CA ILE A 13 4.69 -2.87 -7.41
C ILE A 13 5.23 -1.50 -7.05
N LYS A 14 6.43 -1.16 -7.54
CA LYS A 14 7.03 0.15 -7.31
C LYS A 14 6.25 1.24 -8.04
N LYS A 15 5.76 1.02 -9.26
CA LYS A 15 4.91 1.99 -9.96
C LYS A 15 3.60 2.24 -9.21
N ASP A 16 2.96 1.19 -8.72
CA ASP A 16 1.77 1.31 -7.90
C ASP A 16 2.11 2.05 -6.60
N PHE A 17 3.16 1.65 -5.90
CA PHE A 17 3.63 2.32 -4.68
C PHE A 17 3.90 3.81 -4.90
N THR A 18 4.61 4.18 -5.97
CA THR A 18 4.89 5.59 -6.31
C THR A 18 3.62 6.36 -6.73
N PHE A 19 2.55 5.64 -7.10
CA PHE A 19 1.26 6.26 -7.36
C PHE A 19 0.52 6.57 -6.05
N PHE A 20 0.74 5.80 -4.99
CA PHE A 20 0.20 6.05 -3.65
C PHE A 20 1.05 7.05 -2.84
N ASP A 21 2.38 6.94 -2.91
CA ASP A 21 3.38 7.83 -2.27
C ASP A 21 3.45 9.16 -3.04
N GLN A 22 2.70 10.17 -2.57
CA GLN A 22 2.59 11.45 -3.25
C GLN A 22 3.76 12.38 -2.95
N ASP A 23 4.33 12.29 -1.75
CA ASP A 23 5.47 13.10 -1.34
C ASP A 23 6.82 12.49 -1.76
N GLY A 24 6.83 11.21 -2.16
CA GLY A 24 7.98 10.50 -2.69
C GLY A 24 9.00 10.15 -1.60
N ASN A 25 8.56 10.05 -0.35
CA ASN A 25 9.46 9.77 0.78
C ASN A 25 9.80 8.27 0.90
N GLY A 26 9.15 7.40 0.11
CA GLY A 26 9.34 5.96 0.14
C GLY A 26 8.48 5.22 1.16
N GLN A 27 7.50 5.89 1.77
CA GLN A 27 6.56 5.39 2.78
C GLN A 27 5.18 6.02 2.50
N ILE A 28 4.11 5.25 2.58
CA ILE A 28 2.75 5.81 2.37
C ILE A 28 2.16 6.15 3.74
N ASP A 29 1.90 7.42 4.00
CA ASP A 29 1.23 7.82 5.23
C ASP A 29 -0.29 7.64 5.14
N LEU A 30 -0.95 7.56 6.31
CA LEU A 30 -2.40 7.39 6.38
C LEU A 30 -3.17 8.49 5.63
N THR A 31 -2.65 9.71 5.60
CA THR A 31 -3.27 10.85 4.91
C THR A 31 -3.21 10.65 3.41
N GLU A 32 -2.04 10.31 2.88
CA GLU A 32 -1.84 10.02 1.46
C GLU A 32 -2.73 8.86 1.00
N PHE A 33 -2.82 7.80 1.81
CA PHE A 33 -3.70 6.67 1.53
C PHE A 33 -5.19 7.07 1.49
N ILE A 34 -5.63 7.94 2.41
CA ILE A 34 -7.00 8.47 2.44
C ILE A 34 -7.27 9.38 1.23
N GLU A 35 -6.34 10.27 0.88
CA GLU A 35 -6.48 11.16 -0.26
C GLU A 35 -6.60 10.35 -1.55
N LEU A 36 -5.73 9.35 -1.74
CA LEU A 36 -5.76 8.52 -2.93
C LEU A 36 -7.04 7.69 -3.04
N LEU A 37 -7.47 7.07 -1.94
CA LEU A 37 -8.75 6.33 -1.91
C LEU A 37 -9.95 7.24 -2.15
N THR A 38 -9.89 8.50 -1.74
CA THR A 38 -10.95 9.48 -2.03
C THR A 38 -10.98 9.84 -3.52
N VAL A 39 -9.82 9.93 -4.19
CA VAL A 39 -9.73 10.17 -5.64
C VAL A 39 -10.24 8.96 -6.42
N ILE A 40 -9.86 7.75 -6.02
CA ILE A 40 -10.21 6.51 -6.74
C ILE A 40 -11.67 6.10 -6.46
N SER A 41 -12.14 6.26 -5.22
CA SER A 41 -13.47 5.86 -4.78
C SER A 41 -14.03 6.86 -3.75
N PRO A 42 -14.66 7.96 -4.22
CA PRO A 42 -15.22 9.00 -3.34
C PRO A 42 -16.37 8.52 -2.43
N LYS A 43 -16.78 7.24 -2.53
CA LYS A 43 -17.80 6.61 -1.67
C LYS A 43 -17.20 5.79 -0.53
N THR A 44 -15.90 5.57 -0.50
CA THR A 44 -15.24 4.82 0.56
C THR A 44 -15.18 5.68 1.81
N LYS A 45 -15.70 5.17 2.93
CA LYS A 45 -15.65 5.88 4.22
C LYS A 45 -14.23 5.85 4.77
N ALA A 46 -13.74 6.98 5.27
CA ALA A 46 -12.44 7.09 5.94
C ALA A 46 -12.22 6.04 7.04
N SER A 47 -13.29 5.58 7.69
CA SER A 47 -13.24 4.50 8.69
C SER A 47 -12.79 3.16 8.12
N HIS A 48 -13.22 2.80 6.91
CA HIS A 48 -12.77 1.56 6.25
C HIS A 48 -11.33 1.69 5.73
N VAL A 49 -10.93 2.92 5.37
CA VAL A 49 -9.56 3.20 4.94
C VAL A 49 -8.59 3.02 6.10
N GLN A 50 -8.92 3.54 7.30
CA GLN A 50 -8.12 3.32 8.49
C GLN A 50 -8.02 1.85 8.89
N GLU A 51 -9.10 1.08 8.72
CA GLU A 51 -9.10 -0.35 9.03
C GLU A 51 -8.24 -1.13 8.03
N GLY A 52 -8.31 -0.79 6.74
CA GLY A 52 -7.43 -1.33 5.69
C GLY A 52 -5.97 -0.95 5.90
N PHE A 53 -5.70 0.30 6.26
CA PHE A 53 -4.35 0.77 6.57
C PHE A 53 -3.75 -0.01 7.74
N LYS A 54 -4.50 -0.18 8.84
CA LYS A 54 -4.06 -0.97 10.00
C LYS A 54 -3.87 -2.46 9.74
N LEU A 55 -4.49 -2.99 8.68
CA LEU A 55 -4.27 -4.38 8.26
C LEU A 55 -2.94 -4.54 7.53
N ILE A 56 -2.44 -3.47 6.90
CA ILE A 56 -1.18 -3.45 6.16
C ILE A 56 -0.03 -3.04 7.09
N ASP A 57 -0.24 -1.96 7.85
CA ASP A 57 0.65 -1.40 8.88
C ASP A 57 0.81 -2.40 10.04
N SER A 58 1.76 -3.32 9.88
CA SER A 58 2.04 -4.38 10.84
C SER A 58 2.92 -3.88 11.96
N ASN A 59 3.79 -2.91 11.66
CA ASN A 59 4.70 -2.30 12.63
C ASN A 59 3.98 -1.25 13.54
N ASN A 60 2.78 -0.79 13.16
CA ASN A 60 1.98 0.26 13.80
C ASN A 60 2.75 1.57 13.98
N ASP A 61 3.62 1.91 13.04
CA ASP A 61 4.39 3.15 13.02
C ASP A 61 3.60 4.32 12.38
N GLY A 62 2.47 4.00 11.74
CA GLY A 62 1.59 4.97 11.08
C GLY A 62 1.96 5.26 9.64
N TYR A 63 2.88 4.46 9.06
CA TYR A 63 3.32 4.51 7.68
C TYR A 63 3.25 3.09 7.09
N ILE A 64 3.09 2.99 5.77
CA ILE A 64 3.22 1.72 5.06
C ILE A 64 4.55 1.75 4.33
N ASP A 65 5.49 0.93 4.79
CA ASP A 65 6.77 0.75 4.13
C ASP A 65 6.62 -0.04 2.83
N PHE A 66 7.59 0.10 1.93
CA PHE A 66 7.63 -0.72 0.71
C PHE A 66 7.60 -2.23 1.01
N GLU A 67 8.23 -2.68 2.11
CA GLU A 67 8.19 -4.08 2.53
C GLU A 67 6.78 -4.51 2.98
N GLU A 68 6.08 -3.71 3.77
CA GLU A 68 4.70 -3.99 4.21
C GLU A 68 3.72 -3.96 3.04
N PHE A 69 3.87 -3.00 2.13
CA PHE A 69 3.11 -2.94 0.89
C PHE A 69 3.35 -4.17 0.02
N LEU A 70 4.59 -4.64 -0.07
CA LEU A 70 4.97 -5.82 -0.84
C LEU A 70 4.38 -7.11 -0.23
N GLU A 71 4.42 -7.27 1.09
CA GLU A 71 3.80 -8.38 1.79
C GLU A 71 2.29 -8.38 1.60
N TRP A 72 1.64 -7.22 1.77
CA TRP A 72 0.21 -7.08 1.49
C TRP A 72 -0.13 -7.35 0.02
N TRP A 73 0.65 -6.81 -0.92
CA TRP A 73 0.44 -7.02 -2.35
C TRP A 73 0.56 -8.49 -2.72
N GLN A 74 1.53 -9.20 -2.14
CA GLN A 74 1.63 -10.64 -2.26
C GLN A 74 0.37 -11.30 -1.69
N GLU A 75 0.04 -11.09 -0.42
CA GLU A 75 -1.13 -11.66 0.29
C GLU A 75 -2.47 -11.42 -0.45
N CYS A 76 -2.67 -10.25 -1.06
CA CYS A 76 -3.93 -9.89 -1.72
C CYS A 76 -4.04 -10.36 -3.18
N TRP A 77 -2.94 -10.73 -3.84
CA TRP A 77 -2.93 -11.10 -5.27
C TRP A 77 -2.97 -12.62 -5.53
N TRP A 78 -3.42 -13.45 -4.58
CA TRP A 78 -3.65 -14.89 -4.80
C TRP A 78 -5.11 -15.31 -4.92
N GLU A 79 -6.09 -14.43 -4.72
CA GLU A 79 -7.51 -14.76 -4.91
C GLU A 79 -8.11 -14.03 -6.11
N TYR A 80 -7.69 -14.40 -7.32
CA TYR A 80 -8.53 -14.37 -8.53
C TYR A 80 -8.08 -15.37 -9.59
#